data_AF-A0A358U582-F1
#
_entry.id   AF-A0A358U582-F1
#
_cell.length_a   1.000
_cell.length_b   1.000
_cell.length_c   1.000
_cell.angle_alpha   90.00
_cell.angle_beta   90.00
_cell.angle_gamma   90.00
#
_symmetry.space_group_name_H-M   'P 1'
#
loop_
_entity.id
_entity.type
_entity.pdbx_description
1 polymer ?
#
loop_
_entity_poly.entity_id
_entity_poly.type
_entity_poly.pdbx_seq_one_letter_code
_entity_poly.pdbx_strand_id
1 'polypeptide(L)'
;MVYRFIGIEDLAANALIELLEKSGCRRVDFETLLKYGNAVTNVLRENGDEATLLLSKEYTNELIRNYSDFFEIDHSDQKNDAIVLREEKTVEDLRNRFRAFLTLDYLLAFTDSKSLAELGVAV
;
A
#
# COMPACT_ATOMS: atom_id res chain seq x y z
N MET A 1 10.66 23.57 0.67
CA MET A 1 10.82 22.11 0.85
C MET A 1 9.47 21.60 1.32
N VAL A 2 8.78 20.80 0.50
CA VAL A 2 7.50 20.18 0.88
C VAL A 2 7.86 18.78 1.36
N TYR A 3 7.73 18.51 2.65
CA TYR A 3 7.89 17.16 3.18
C TYR A 3 6.65 16.36 2.79
N ARG A 4 6.85 15.27 2.06
CA ARG A 4 5.75 14.39 1.69
C ARG A 4 5.89 13.07 2.45
N PHE A 5 4.77 12.61 2.99
CA PHE A 5 4.70 11.37 3.76
C PHE A 5 3.80 10.39 3.03
N ILE A 6 4.18 9.11 3.05
CA ILE A 6 3.33 8.01 2.58
C ILE A 6 2.87 7.27 3.84
N GLY A 7 1.57 7.35 4.11
CA GLY A 7 0.93 6.61 5.18
C GLY A 7 0.83 5.12 4.87
N ILE A 8 0.69 4.31 5.91
CA ILE A 8 0.48 2.87 5.76
C ILE A 8 -0.83 2.57 5.02
N GLU A 9 -1.83 3.42 5.17
CA GLU A 9 -3.14 3.32 4.52
C GLU A 9 -3.02 3.45 3.00
N ASP A 10 -2.28 4.45 2.51
CA ASP A 10 -2.07 4.64 1.08
C ASP A 10 -1.24 3.50 0.51
N LEU A 11 -0.23 3.05 1.25
CA LEU A 11 0.63 1.96 0.83
C LEU A 11 -0.13 0.64 0.74
N ALA A 12 -0.90 0.30 1.78
CA ALA A 12 -1.71 -0.92 1.83
C ALA A 12 -2.81 -0.90 0.77
N ALA A 13 -3.52 0.22 0.62
CA ALA A 13 -4.56 0.36 -0.40
C ALA A 13 -4.00 0.17 -1.81
N ASN A 14 -2.89 0.84 -2.14
CA ASN A 14 -2.30 0.73 -3.46
C ASN A 14 -1.71 -0.66 -3.72
N ALA A 15 -1.06 -1.29 -2.73
CA ALA A 15 -0.60 -2.67 -2.86
C ALA A 15 -1.77 -3.64 -3.11
N LEU A 16 -2.85 -3.52 -2.34
CA LEU A 16 -4.02 -4.39 -2.45
C LEU A 16 -4.81 -4.19 -3.74
N ILE A 17 -4.83 -2.97 -4.31
CA ILE A 17 -5.37 -2.75 -5.66
C ILE A 17 -4.61 -3.60 -6.68
N GLU A 18 -3.28 -3.50 -6.70
CA GLU A 18 -2.45 -4.19 -7.69
C GLU A 18 -2.48 -5.71 -7.52
N LEU A 19 -2.45 -6.20 -6.28
CA LEU A 19 -2.57 -7.61 -5.96
C LEU A 19 -3.94 -8.17 -6.37
N LEU A 20 -5.02 -7.46 -6.06
CA LEU A 20 -6.37 -7.91 -6.38
C LEU A 20 -6.61 -7.94 -7.89
N GLU A 21 -6.11 -6.94 -8.63
CA GLU A 21 -6.28 -6.88 -10.09
C GLU A 21 -5.45 -7.93 -10.85
N LYS A 22 -4.23 -8.21 -10.38
CA LYS A 22 -3.27 -9.04 -11.13
C LYS A 22 -3.24 -10.50 -10.69
N SER A 23 -3.52 -10.79 -9.42
CA SER A 23 -3.46 -12.15 -8.87
C SER A 23 -4.74 -12.59 -8.15
N GLY A 24 -5.71 -11.69 -7.95
CA GLY A 24 -6.88 -11.95 -7.13
C GLY A 24 -6.58 -12.01 -5.62
N CYS A 25 -5.36 -11.70 -5.21
CA CYS A 25 -4.95 -11.76 -3.81
C CYS A 25 -5.48 -10.54 -3.04
N ARG A 26 -6.13 -10.79 -1.89
CA ARG A 26 -6.71 -9.76 -1.01
C ARG A 26 -5.87 -9.51 0.24
N ARG A 27 -4.63 -9.97 0.26
CA ARG A 27 -3.74 -9.96 1.44
C ARG A 27 -2.35 -9.47 1.07
N VAL A 28 -1.75 -8.68 1.96
CA VAL A 28 -0.34 -8.29 1.90
C VAL A 28 0.27 -8.34 3.29
N ASP A 29 1.39 -9.05 3.47
CA ASP A 29 2.11 -9.07 4.75
C ASP A 29 2.96 -7.81 4.94
N PHE A 30 3.30 -7.49 6.19
CA PHE A 30 4.06 -6.26 6.50
C PHE A 30 5.47 -6.24 5.92
N GLU A 31 6.13 -7.39 5.74
CA GLU A 31 7.48 -7.44 5.18
C GLU A 31 7.44 -7.05 3.68
N THR A 32 6.51 -7.66 2.94
CA THR A 32 6.22 -7.36 1.55
C THR A 32 5.78 -5.90 1.39
N LEU A 33 4.90 -5.42 2.27
CA LEU A 33 4.45 -4.03 2.27
C LEU A 33 5.60 -3.04 2.47
N LEU A 34 6.52 -3.34 3.40
CA LEU A 34 7.70 -2.51 3.66
C LEU A 34 8.65 -2.47 2.45
N LYS A 35 8.90 -3.62 1.81
CA LYS A 35 9.70 -3.70 0.58
C LYS A 35 9.08 -2.89 -0.55
N TYR A 36 7.79 -3.07 -0.78
CA TYR A 36 7.01 -2.29 -1.73
C TYR A 36 7.11 -0.79 -1.45
N GLY A 37 6.91 -0.35 -0.21
CA GLY A 37 7.05 1.05 0.18
C GLY A 37 8.43 1.63 -0.10
N ASN A 38 9.49 0.86 0.19
CA ASN A 38 10.86 1.30 -0.10
C ASN A 38 11.12 1.40 -1.61
N ALA A 39 10.55 0.51 -2.42
CA ALA A 39 10.63 0.61 -3.87
C ALA A 39 9.90 1.87 -4.38
N VAL A 40 8.71 2.16 -3.87
CA VAL A 40 7.94 3.37 -4.21
C VAL A 40 8.71 4.66 -3.87
N THR A 41 9.29 4.76 -2.68
CA THR A 41 10.09 5.95 -2.30
C THR A 41 11.36 6.09 -3.14
N ASN A 42 11.98 4.98 -3.53
CA ASN A 42 13.12 5.01 -4.45
C ASN A 42 12.71 5.55 -5.83
N VAL A 43 11.57 5.12 -6.38
CA VAL A 43 11.04 5.63 -7.67
C VAL A 43 10.72 7.13 -7.57
N LEU A 44 10.06 7.57 -6.51
CA LEU A 44 9.80 9.00 -6.29
C LEU A 44 11.10 9.81 -6.22
N ARG A 45 12.11 9.29 -5.50
CA ARG A 45 13.41 9.95 -5.37
C ARG A 45 14.14 10.05 -6.72
N GLU A 46 14.07 9.02 -7.55
CA GLU A 46 14.61 9.06 -8.92
C GLU A 46 13.94 10.14 -9.78
N ASN A 47 12.66 10.43 -9.52
CA ASN A 47 11.90 11.50 -10.18
C ASN A 47 12.04 12.88 -9.51
N GLY A 48 12.91 13.01 -8.49
CA GLY A 48 13.19 14.28 -7.81
C GLY A 48 12.27 14.62 -6.64
N ASP A 49 11.39 13.69 -6.23
CA ASP A 49 10.50 13.84 -5.07
C ASP A 49 11.00 13.03 -3.87
N GLU A 50 11.22 13.68 -2.73
CA GLU A 50 11.52 12.98 -1.47
C GLU A 50 10.24 12.67 -0.71
N ALA A 51 10.03 11.37 -0.42
CA ALA A 51 8.93 10.88 0.38
C ALA A 51 9.43 9.98 1.53
N THR A 52 8.83 10.14 2.70
CA THR A 52 9.13 9.32 3.89
C THR A 52 7.97 8.37 4.18
N LEU A 53 8.28 7.09 4.40
CA LEU A 53 7.30 6.08 4.83
C LEU A 53 6.97 6.25 6.31
N LEU A 54 5.67 6.26 6.64
CA LEU A 54 5.17 6.26 8.00
C LEU A 54 4.61 4.87 8.35
N LEU A 55 5.52 3.95 8.66
CA LEU A 55 5.23 2.56 9.00
C LEU A 55 5.67 2.29 10.44
N SER A 56 4.79 2.52 11.40
CA SER A 56 4.98 2.16 12.81
C SER A 56 3.77 1.40 13.34
N LYS A 57 3.90 0.73 14.48
CA LYS A 57 2.78 0.01 15.12
C LYS A 57 1.61 0.95 15.42
N GLU A 58 1.90 2.20 15.76
CA GLU A 58 0.89 3.23 16.00
C GLU A 58 0.10 3.51 14.72
N TYR A 59 0.78 3.72 13.58
CA TYR A 59 0.11 3.90 12.29
C TYR A 59 -0.68 2.66 11.85
N THR A 60 -0.19 1.45 12.14
CA THR A 60 -0.96 0.22 11.92
C THR A 60 -2.24 0.18 12.76
N ASN A 61 -2.18 0.59 14.03
CA ASN A 61 -3.39 0.68 14.86
C ASN A 61 -4.36 1.75 14.34
N GLU A 62 -3.84 2.87 13.85
CA GLU A 62 -4.65 3.92 13.22
C GLU A 62 -5.31 3.44 11.93
N LEU A 63 -4.61 2.64 11.11
CA LEU A 63 -5.19 2.02 9.91
C LEU A 63 -6.44 1.24 10.27
N ILE A 64 -6.34 0.33 11.24
CA ILE A 64 -7.47 -0.53 11.63
C ILE A 64 -8.57 0.28 12.31
N ARG A 65 -8.23 1.31 13.06
CA ARG A 65 -9.22 2.17 13.72
C ARG A 65 -9.98 3.06 12.74
N ASN A 66 -9.27 3.66 11.78
CA ASN A 66 -9.84 4.68 10.88
C ASN A 66 -10.39 4.07 9.59
N TYR A 67 -9.90 2.90 9.20
CA TYR A 67 -10.25 2.21 7.97
C TYR A 67 -10.68 0.76 8.24
N SER A 68 -11.28 0.49 9.42
CA SER A 68 -11.84 -0.82 9.78
C SER A 68 -12.82 -1.37 8.76
N ASP A 69 -13.50 -0.49 8.03
CA ASP A 69 -14.47 -0.86 7.00
C ASP A 69 -13.79 -1.41 5.75
N PHE A 70 -12.49 -1.11 5.53
CA PHE A 70 -11.71 -1.59 4.40
C PHE A 70 -10.76 -2.71 4.79
N PHE A 71 -10.05 -2.55 5.89
CA PHE A 71 -8.92 -3.39 6.25
C PHE A 71 -9.14 -4.12 7.57
N GLU A 72 -8.57 -5.31 7.65
CA GLU A 72 -8.41 -6.07 8.87
C GLU A 72 -6.98 -6.63 8.96
N ILE A 73 -6.52 -6.94 10.18
CA ILE A 73 -5.25 -7.65 10.35
C ILE A 73 -5.53 -9.13 10.51
N ASP A 74 -4.90 -9.91 9.65
CA ASP A 74 -4.84 -11.35 9.79
C ASP A 74 -3.60 -11.73 10.62
N HIS A 75 -3.87 -12.31 11.80
CA HIS A 75 -2.88 -12.83 12.75
C HIS A 75 -2.69 -14.35 12.63
N SER A 76 -3.22 -14.99 11.58
CA SER A 76 -3.18 -16.45 11.42
C SER A 76 -1.77 -17.00 11.26
N ASP A 77 -0.84 -16.19 10.75
CA ASP A 77 0.58 -16.53 10.71
C ASP A 77 1.29 -15.92 11.93
N GLN A 78 1.75 -16.78 12.85
CA GLN A 78 2.41 -16.37 14.10
C GLN A 78 3.69 -15.54 13.88
N LYS A 79 4.23 -15.49 12.66
CA LYS A 79 5.44 -14.70 12.35
C LYS A 79 5.15 -13.48 11.48
N ASN A 80 4.11 -13.53 10.64
CA ASN A 80 3.86 -12.51 9.63
C ASN A 80 2.39 -12.07 9.63
N ASP A 81 2.08 -11.11 10.50
CA ASP A 81 0.82 -10.38 10.43
C ASP A 81 0.64 -9.80 9.02
N ALA A 82 -0.60 -9.75 8.56
CA ALA A 82 -0.91 -9.23 7.23
C ALA A 82 -2.14 -8.34 7.23
N ILE A 83 -2.14 -7.38 6.32
CA ILE A 83 -3.30 -6.53 6.05
C ILE A 83 -4.15 -7.24 4.99
N VAL A 84 -5.43 -7.42 5.29
CA VAL A 84 -6.40 -8.06 4.41
C VAL A 84 -7.49 -7.07 4.05
N LEU A 85 -7.87 -7.06 2.77
CA LEU A 85 -9.03 -6.33 2.28
C LEU A 85 -10.30 -7.12 2.62
N ARG A 86 -11.28 -6.46 3.25
CA ARG A 86 -12.57 -7.09 3.54
C ARG A 86 -13.26 -7.61 2.28
N GLU A 87 -13.96 -8.73 2.41
CA GLU A 87 -14.54 -9.46 1.29
C GLU A 87 -15.54 -8.64 0.46
N GLU A 88 -16.30 -7.76 1.13
CA GLU A 88 -17.29 -6.88 0.51
C GLU A 88 -16.67 -5.70 -0.25
N LYS A 89 -15.36 -5.43 -0.11
CA LYS A 89 -14.70 -4.30 -0.74
C LYS A 89 -14.10 -4.67 -2.09
N THR A 90 -14.22 -3.74 -3.02
CA THR A 90 -13.75 -3.88 -4.40
C THR A 90 -12.53 -3.01 -4.66
N VAL A 91 -11.84 -3.29 -5.78
CA VAL A 91 -10.79 -2.41 -6.32
C VAL A 91 -11.32 -0.99 -6.52
N GLU A 92 -12.57 -0.86 -6.98
CA GLU A 92 -13.20 0.42 -7.25
C GLU A 92 -13.42 1.24 -5.97
N ASP A 93 -13.79 0.58 -4.86
CA ASP A 93 -13.90 1.24 -3.56
C ASP A 93 -12.55 1.80 -3.10
N LEU A 94 -11.48 1.02 -3.26
CA LEU A 94 -10.12 1.44 -2.93
C LEU A 94 -9.66 2.60 -3.82
N ARG A 95 -9.91 2.54 -5.13
CA ARG A 95 -9.56 3.62 -6.07
C ARG A 95 -10.27 4.92 -5.72
N ASN A 96 -11.58 4.85 -5.49
CA ASN A 96 -12.37 6.03 -5.14
C ASN A 96 -11.95 6.65 -3.80
N ARG A 97 -11.48 5.83 -2.85
CA ARG A 97 -11.05 6.32 -1.54
C ARG A 97 -9.62 6.84 -1.52
N PHE A 98 -8.68 6.10 -2.11
CA PHE A 98 -7.23 6.31 -1.94
C PHE A 98 -6.53 6.88 -3.19
N ARG A 99 -7.08 6.65 -4.39
CA ARG A 99 -6.48 7.18 -5.64
C ARG A 99 -7.13 8.47 -6.12
N ALA A 100 -8.35 8.79 -5.70
CA ALA A 100 -9.08 9.98 -6.17
C ALA A 100 -8.36 11.31 -5.92
N PHE A 101 -7.53 11.39 -4.88
CA PHE A 101 -6.77 12.60 -4.50
C PHE A 101 -5.25 12.42 -4.63
N LEU A 102 -4.81 11.32 -5.22
CA LEU A 102 -3.39 11.01 -5.36
C LEU A 102 -2.78 11.82 -6.51
N THR A 103 -1.57 12.36 -6.31
CA THR A 103 -0.87 13.04 -7.39
C THR A 103 -0.39 12.03 -8.44
N LEU A 104 -0.19 12.52 -9.68
CA LEU A 104 0.27 11.68 -10.78
C LEU A 104 1.61 10.99 -10.46
N ASP A 105 2.57 11.71 -9.87
CA ASP A 105 3.89 11.17 -9.54
C ASP A 105 3.80 10.00 -8.55
N TYR A 106 2.88 10.08 -7.59
CA TYR A 106 2.65 9.02 -6.61
C TYR A 106 1.95 7.82 -7.26
N LEU A 107 0.95 8.08 -8.10
CA LEU A 107 0.28 7.01 -8.84
C LEU A 107 1.27 6.24 -9.72
N LEU A 108 2.14 6.96 -10.42
CA LEU A 108 3.20 6.36 -11.23
C LEU A 108 4.17 5.57 -10.37
N ALA A 109 4.57 6.07 -9.20
CA ALA A 109 5.48 5.35 -8.32
C ALA A 109 4.88 4.06 -7.74
N PHE A 110 3.58 4.06 -7.37
CA PHE A 110 2.89 2.84 -6.92
C PHE A 110 2.71 1.80 -8.03
N THR A 111 2.54 2.25 -9.27
CA THR A 111 2.31 1.37 -10.43
C THR A 111 3.59 1.05 -11.21
N ASP A 112 4.74 1.57 -10.77
CA ASP A 112 6.03 1.34 -11.42
C ASP A 112 6.44 -0.13 -11.33
N SER A 113 7.06 -0.63 -12.40
CA SER A 113 7.56 -2.00 -12.49
C SER A 113 8.47 -2.41 -11.32
N LYS A 114 9.32 -1.50 -10.82
CA LYS A 114 10.20 -1.75 -9.66
C LYS A 114 9.39 -1.98 -8.39
N SER A 115 8.35 -1.18 -8.19
CA SER A 115 7.43 -1.32 -7.05
C SER A 115 6.63 -2.62 -7.16
N LEU A 116 6.03 -2.89 -8.31
CA LEU A 116 5.23 -4.09 -8.54
C LEU A 116 6.03 -5.40 -8.43
N ALA A 117 7.33 -5.37 -8.67
CA ALA A 117 8.21 -6.53 -8.51
C ALA A 117 8.25 -7.01 -7.07
N GLU A 118 8.24 -6.10 -6.09
CA GLU A 118 8.23 -6.44 -4.66
C GLU A 118 6.91 -7.10 -4.23
N LEU A 119 5.82 -6.86 -4.96
CA LEU A 119 4.53 -7.52 -4.75
C LEU A 119 4.41 -8.86 -5.49
N GLY A 120 5.42 -9.26 -6.27
CA GLY A 120 5.37 -10.48 -7.09
C GLY A 120 4.38 -10.40 -8.26
N VAL A 121 3.97 -9.20 -8.66
CA VAL A 121 2.98 -8.96 -9.75
C VAL A 121 3.51 -8.04 -10.84
N ALA A 122 4.84 -7.91 -10.95
CA ALA A 122 5.46 -7.23 -12.08
C ALA A 122 5.04 -7.89 -13.41
N VAL A 123 4.68 -7.06 -14.39
CA VAL A 123 4.33 -7.45 -15.75
C VAL A 123 5.50 -7.16 -16.68
#